data_AF-A0A4Q2Y3R4-F1
#
_entry.id   AF-A0A4Q2Y3R4-F1
#
_cell.length_a   1.000
_cell.length_b   1.000
_cell.length_c   1.000
_cell.angle_alpha   90.00
_cell.angle_beta   90.00
_cell.angle_gamma   90.00
#
_symmetry.space_group_name_H-M   'P 1'
#
loop_
_entity.id
_entity.type
_entity.pdbx_description
1 polymer ?
#
loop_
_entity_poly.entity_id
_entity_poly.type
_entity_poly.pdbx_seq_one_letter_code
_entity_poly.pdbx_strand_id
1 'polypeptide(L)'
;MIAPLPPYKRRTAKELARIGLVILLALTPVGAKAIIDRKAKYDTRAEYRASRALVLARIDAAVANSDLDTLTRIHNRYVHTVKDREYHQLISSALAKLIARETRMELSASRNLDISRNREEASNKPDTSRPQVPVGMEATQTLSVLPY
;
A
#
# COMPACT_ATOMS: atom_id res chain seq x y z
N MET A 1 67.88 3.97 -7.19
CA MET A 1 67.67 4.19 -5.74
C MET A 1 66.19 4.06 -5.45
N ILE A 2 65.80 3.05 -4.68
CA ILE A 2 64.41 2.83 -4.27
C ILE A 2 64.22 3.60 -2.96
N ALA A 3 63.26 4.53 -2.91
CA ALA A 3 62.94 5.26 -1.69
C ALA A 3 62.52 4.25 -0.59
N PRO A 4 63.15 4.25 0.60
CA PRO A 4 62.70 3.38 1.68
C PRO A 4 61.29 3.79 2.06
N LEU A 5 60.33 2.87 1.88
CA LEU A 5 58.96 3.06 2.35
C LEU A 5 59.00 3.41 3.85
N PRO A 6 58.23 4.42 4.31
CA PRO A 6 58.24 4.79 5.72
C PRO A 6 57.86 3.58 6.57
N PRO A 7 58.52 3.36 7.72
CA PRO A 7 58.26 2.20 8.54
C PRO A 7 56.78 2.22 8.97
N TYR A 8 56.04 1.17 8.65
CA TYR A 8 54.69 0.97 9.15
C TYR A 8 54.73 1.12 10.68
N LYS A 9 54.09 2.17 11.22
CA LYS A 9 53.95 2.37 12.66
C LYS A 9 53.34 1.10 13.25
N ARG A 10 54.14 0.32 13.98
CA ARG A 10 53.64 -0.82 14.75
C ARG A 10 52.69 -0.24 15.81
N ARG A 11 51.39 -0.48 15.64
CA ARG A 11 50.37 0.01 16.59
C ARG A 11 50.69 -0.56 17.96
N THR A 12 50.74 0.31 18.96
CA THR A 12 50.98 -0.13 20.34
C THR A 12 49.76 -0.86 20.88
N ALA A 13 49.93 -1.73 21.88
CA ALA A 13 48.81 -2.47 22.47
C ALA A 13 47.67 -1.55 22.97
N LYS A 14 48.00 -0.33 23.40
CA LYS A 14 47.04 0.71 23.79
C LYS A 14 46.21 1.23 22.61
N GLU A 15 46.80 1.36 21.42
CA GLU A 15 46.11 1.79 20.20
C GLU A 15 45.18 0.69 19.66
N LEU A 16 45.61 -0.58 19.74
CA LEU A 16 44.75 -1.72 19.41
C LEU A 16 43.55 -1.83 20.37
N ALA A 17 43.76 -1.62 21.67
CA ALA A 17 42.68 -1.60 22.65
C ALA A 17 41.67 -0.47 22.38
N ARG A 18 42.13 0.73 21.98
CA ARG A 18 41.24 1.83 21.57
C ARG A 18 40.41 1.48 20.34
N ILE A 19 41.00 0.84 19.34
CA ILE A 19 40.28 0.39 18.14
C ILE A 19 39.24 -0.68 18.50
N GLY A 20 39.62 -1.65 19.32
CA GLY A 20 38.69 -2.68 19.83
C GLY A 20 37.53 -2.07 20.61
N LEU A 21 37.80 -1.08 21.46
CA LEU A 21 36.78 -0.35 22.22
C LEU A 21 35.81 0.41 21.32
N VAL A 22 36.32 1.07 20.26
CA VAL A 22 35.49 1.79 19.29
C VAL A 22 34.60 0.82 18.51
N ILE A 23 35.14 -0.33 18.09
CA ILE A 23 34.36 -1.39 17.42
C ILE A 23 33.28 -1.94 18.36
N LEU A 24 33.63 -2.20 19.62
CA LEU A 24 32.68 -2.69 20.62
C LEU A 24 31.55 -1.68 20.84
N LEU A 25 31.87 -0.39 21.02
CA LEU A 25 30.89 0.68 21.17
C LEU A 25 29.96 0.79 19.96
N ALA A 26 30.48 0.63 18.75
CA ALA A 26 29.68 0.66 17.52
C ALA A 26 28.74 -0.55 17.38
N LEU A 27 29.17 -1.75 17.82
CA LEU A 27 28.38 -2.98 17.70
C LEU A 27 27.42 -3.25 18.87
N THR A 28 27.69 -2.66 20.05
CA THR A 28 26.84 -2.76 21.24
C THR A 28 25.37 -2.42 20.98
N PRO A 29 25.01 -1.30 20.32
CA PRO A 29 23.60 -0.98 20.05
C PRO A 29 22.92 -2.00 19.14
N VAL A 30 23.66 -2.59 18.19
CA VAL A 30 23.13 -3.63 17.28
C VAL A 30 22.85 -4.92 18.05
N GLY A 31 23.79 -5.35 18.89
CA GLY A 31 23.62 -6.54 19.75
C GLY A 31 22.48 -6.37 20.76
N ALA A 32 22.41 -5.21 21.41
CA ALA A 32 21.34 -4.89 22.36
C ALA A 32 19.96 -4.91 21.70
N LYS A 33 19.81 -4.28 20.53
CA LYS A 33 18.57 -4.28 19.75
C LYS A 33 18.14 -5.70 19.37
N ALA A 34 19.07 -6.54 18.90
CA ALA A 34 18.76 -7.92 18.53
C ALA A 34 18.23 -8.76 19.70
N ILE A 35 18.72 -8.53 20.92
CA ILE A 35 18.25 -9.21 22.13
C ILE A 35 16.84 -8.72 22.52
N ILE A 36 16.62 -7.40 22.49
CA ILE A 36 15.30 -6.80 22.78
C ILE A 36 14.26 -7.30 21.78
N ASP A 37 14.59 -7.31 20.48
CA ASP A 37 13.70 -7.79 19.43
C ASP A 37 13.36 -9.28 19.62
N ARG A 38 14.34 -10.11 20.00
CA ARG A 38 14.07 -11.52 20.34
C ARG A 38 13.11 -11.64 21.50
N LYS A 39 13.35 -10.92 22.61
CA LYS A 39 12.48 -10.95 23.78
C LYS A 39 11.06 -10.51 23.43
N ALA A 40 10.90 -9.41 22.70
CA ALA A 40 9.59 -8.94 22.23
C ALA A 40 8.86 -9.99 21.36
N LYS A 41 9.58 -10.71 20.48
CA LYS A 41 9.00 -11.81 19.69
C LYS A 41 8.56 -12.99 20.54
N TYR A 42 9.29 -13.32 21.61
CA TYR A 42 8.89 -14.36 22.55
C TYR A 42 7.66 -13.94 23.35
N ASP A 43 7.65 -12.71 23.86
CA ASP A 43 6.55 -12.15 24.67
C ASP A 43 5.24 -12.10 23.84
N THR A 44 5.30 -11.62 22.59
CA THR A 44 4.14 -11.60 21.67
C THR A 44 3.66 -12.99 21.28
N ARG A 45 4.56 -13.97 21.12
CA ARG A 45 4.18 -15.37 20.86
C ARG A 45 3.52 -16.00 22.08
N ALA A 46 4.00 -15.71 23.29
CA ALA A 46 3.40 -16.18 24.53
C ALA A 46 2.01 -15.57 24.73
N GLU A 47 1.88 -14.26 24.49
CA GLU A 47 0.60 -13.54 24.51
C GLU A 47 -0.39 -14.16 23.52
N TYR A 48 0.02 -14.41 22.26
CA TYR A 48 -0.85 -15.04 21.27
C TYR A 48 -1.30 -16.43 21.72
N ARG A 49 -0.40 -17.25 22.29
CA ARG A 49 -0.78 -18.57 22.80
C ARG A 49 -1.83 -18.48 23.91
N ALA A 50 -1.67 -17.54 24.82
CA ALA A 50 -2.62 -17.33 25.92
C ALA A 50 -3.97 -16.79 25.43
N SER A 51 -3.97 -15.97 24.37
CA SER A 51 -5.16 -15.28 23.85
C SER A 51 -5.66 -15.84 22.51
N ARG A 52 -5.21 -17.03 22.11
CA ARG A 52 -5.43 -17.58 20.76
C ARG A 52 -6.89 -17.54 20.33
N ALA A 53 -7.78 -18.10 21.13
CA ALA A 53 -9.21 -18.16 20.83
C ALA A 53 -9.83 -16.77 20.65
N LEU A 54 -9.40 -15.80 21.46
CA LEU A 54 -9.87 -14.43 21.38
C LEU A 54 -9.36 -13.71 20.13
N VAL A 55 -8.11 -13.96 19.73
CA VAL A 55 -7.56 -13.41 18.48
C VAL A 55 -8.29 -13.96 17.26
N LEU A 56 -8.56 -15.27 17.22
CA LEU A 56 -9.34 -15.89 16.14
C LEU A 56 -10.77 -15.34 16.10
N ALA A 57 -11.45 -15.25 17.24
CA ALA A 57 -12.78 -14.66 17.31
C ALA A 57 -12.80 -13.19 16.87
N ARG A 58 -11.75 -12.41 17.15
CA ARG A 58 -11.61 -11.03 16.65
C ARG A 58 -11.42 -10.98 15.15
N ILE A 59 -10.69 -11.93 14.56
CA ILE A 59 -10.56 -12.04 13.09
C ILE A 59 -11.94 -12.29 12.50
N ASP A 60 -12.68 -13.27 13.02
CA ASP A 60 -14.03 -13.60 12.52
C ASP A 60 -15.00 -12.41 12.64
N ALA A 61 -14.98 -11.71 13.78
CA ALA A 61 -15.78 -10.51 13.99
C ALA A 61 -15.39 -9.39 13.02
N ALA A 62 -14.10 -9.17 12.77
CA ALA A 62 -13.63 -8.16 11.84
C ALA A 62 -14.00 -8.52 10.38
N VAL A 63 -13.97 -9.80 10.01
CA VAL A 63 -14.49 -10.27 8.71
C VAL A 63 -15.97 -9.98 8.58
N ALA A 64 -16.78 -10.31 9.60
CA ALA A 64 -18.22 -10.07 9.60
C ALA A 64 -18.55 -8.57 9.46
N ASN A 65 -17.79 -7.71 10.14
CA ASN A 65 -17.97 -6.26 10.10
C ASN A 65 -17.29 -5.58 8.90
N SER A 66 -16.60 -6.32 8.04
CA SER A 66 -15.80 -5.77 6.93
C SER A 66 -14.74 -4.74 7.37
N ASP A 67 -14.17 -4.93 8.56
CA ASP A 67 -13.17 -4.02 9.14
C ASP A 67 -11.75 -4.43 8.72
N LEU A 68 -11.27 -3.85 7.61
CA LEU A 68 -9.93 -4.10 7.09
C LEU A 68 -8.83 -3.59 8.03
N ASP A 69 -9.10 -2.51 8.75
CA ASP A 69 -8.17 -1.81 9.62
C ASP A 69 -7.77 -2.71 10.80
N THR A 70 -8.77 -3.31 11.44
CA THR A 70 -8.57 -4.25 12.54
C THR A 70 -7.83 -5.50 12.07
N LEU A 71 -8.18 -6.06 10.91
CA LEU A 71 -7.48 -7.23 10.35
C LEU A 71 -6.02 -6.92 10.02
N THR A 72 -5.74 -5.75 9.47
CA THR A 72 -4.37 -5.32 9.12
C THR A 72 -3.53 -5.11 10.38
N ARG A 73 -4.11 -4.54 11.45
CA ARG A 73 -3.43 -4.40 12.75
C ARG A 73 -3.10 -5.76 13.36
N ILE A 74 -4.06 -6.70 13.35
CA ILE A 74 -3.84 -8.07 13.82
C ILE A 74 -2.74 -8.75 12.99
N HIS A 75 -2.81 -8.61 11.66
CA HIS A 75 -1.82 -9.16 10.75
C HIS A 75 -0.41 -8.65 11.06
N ASN A 76 -0.21 -7.33 11.08
CA ASN A 76 1.09 -6.71 11.32
C ASN A 76 1.69 -7.09 12.68
N ARG A 77 0.85 -7.29 13.70
CA ARG A 77 1.30 -7.69 15.04
C ARG A 77 1.83 -9.12 15.09
N TYR A 78 1.20 -10.05 14.35
CA TYR A 78 1.44 -11.49 14.54
C TYR A 78 2.08 -12.20 13.34
N VAL A 79 2.13 -11.60 12.15
CA VAL A 79 2.57 -12.25 10.90
C VAL A 79 3.98 -12.87 10.98
N HIS A 80 4.92 -12.20 11.67
CA HIS A 80 6.31 -12.66 11.77
C HIS A 80 6.63 -13.40 13.07
N THR A 81 5.67 -13.53 13.99
CA THR A 81 5.87 -14.09 15.34
C THR A 81 5.08 -15.38 15.55
N VAL A 82 3.89 -15.47 14.94
CA VAL A 82 2.97 -16.60 15.08
C VAL A 82 3.15 -17.55 13.90
N LYS A 83 3.34 -18.85 14.21
CA LYS A 83 3.43 -19.95 13.21
C LYS A 83 2.17 -20.83 13.18
N ASP A 84 1.06 -20.29 13.65
CA ASP A 84 -0.22 -21.00 13.73
C ASP A 84 -0.88 -21.07 12.36
N ARG A 85 -1.11 -22.28 11.86
CA ARG A 85 -1.64 -22.53 10.52
C ARG A 85 -3.06 -21.98 10.36
N GLU A 86 -3.90 -22.13 11.37
CA GLU A 86 -5.31 -21.71 11.32
C GLU A 86 -5.41 -20.18 11.21
N TYR A 87 -4.63 -19.48 12.03
CA TYR A 87 -4.48 -18.03 11.95
C TYR A 87 -4.06 -17.57 10.56
N HIS A 88 -3.00 -18.17 9.99
CA HIS A 88 -2.49 -17.77 8.68
C HIS A 88 -3.53 -17.98 7.58
N GLN A 89 -4.27 -19.09 7.61
CA GLN A 89 -5.32 -19.37 6.63
C GLN A 89 -6.49 -18.39 6.74
N LEU A 90 -6.98 -18.13 7.96
CA LEU A 90 -8.08 -17.21 8.21
C LEU A 90 -7.70 -15.78 7.82
N ILE A 91 -6.56 -15.27 8.28
CA ILE A 91 -6.20 -13.88 8.07
C ILE A 91 -5.80 -13.58 6.62
N SER A 92 -5.08 -14.48 5.95
CA SER A 92 -4.69 -14.28 4.55
C SER A 92 -5.91 -14.28 3.62
N SER A 93 -6.84 -15.21 3.83
CA SER A 93 -8.07 -15.27 3.05
C SER A 93 -8.99 -14.07 3.34
N ALA A 94 -9.07 -13.64 4.60
CA ALA A 94 -9.86 -12.47 5.01
C ALA A 94 -9.32 -11.17 4.39
N LEU A 95 -8.02 -10.92 4.52
CA LEU A 95 -7.38 -9.73 3.96
C LEU A 95 -7.52 -9.69 2.44
N ALA A 96 -7.26 -10.80 1.75
CA ALA A 96 -7.39 -10.86 0.29
C ALA A 96 -8.83 -10.54 -0.16
N LYS A 97 -9.85 -11.08 0.53
CA LYS A 97 -11.25 -10.82 0.21
C LYS A 97 -11.63 -9.34 0.42
N LEU A 98 -11.21 -8.74 1.53
CA LEU A 98 -11.58 -7.36 1.85
C LEU A 98 -10.83 -6.35 0.98
N ILE A 99 -9.54 -6.53 0.74
CA ILE A 99 -8.76 -5.70 -0.18
C ILE A 99 -9.35 -5.79 -1.60
N ALA A 100 -9.68 -7.00 -2.06
CA ALA A 100 -10.30 -7.17 -3.37
C ALA A 100 -11.68 -6.48 -3.47
N ARG A 101 -12.44 -6.45 -2.37
CA ARG A 101 -13.73 -5.74 -2.32
C ARG A 101 -13.53 -4.23 -2.37
N GLU A 102 -12.62 -3.69 -1.56
CA GLU A 102 -12.33 -2.26 -1.50
C GLU A 102 -11.77 -1.73 -2.82
N THR A 103 -10.78 -2.40 -3.39
CA THR A 103 -10.23 -2.04 -4.71
C THR A 103 -11.28 -2.07 -5.83
N ARG A 104 -12.24 -3.00 -5.79
CA ARG A 104 -13.37 -3.00 -6.73
C ARG A 104 -14.31 -1.82 -6.52
N MET A 105 -14.57 -1.43 -5.27
CA MET A 105 -15.39 -0.26 -4.96
C MET A 105 -14.69 1.03 -5.40
N GLU A 106 -13.39 1.17 -5.12
CA GLU A 106 -12.57 2.29 -5.56
C GLU A 106 -12.55 2.39 -7.10
N LEU A 107 -12.28 1.28 -7.80
CA LEU A 107 -12.28 1.25 -9.26
C LEU A 107 -13.65 1.62 -9.84
N SER A 108 -14.75 1.14 -9.24
CA SER A 108 -16.09 1.50 -9.65
C SER A 108 -16.37 2.99 -9.39
N ALA A 109 -15.92 3.53 -8.27
CA ALA A 109 -16.08 4.95 -7.95
C ALA A 109 -15.29 5.82 -8.92
N SER A 110 -14.01 5.50 -9.18
CA SER A 110 -13.18 6.18 -10.18
C SER A 110 -13.82 6.14 -11.56
N ARG A 111 -14.31 4.97 -12.00
CA ARG A 111 -14.99 4.85 -13.29
C ARG A 111 -16.26 5.70 -13.36
N ASN A 112 -17.05 5.76 -12.29
CA ASN A 112 -18.24 6.60 -12.25
C ASN A 112 -17.91 8.09 -12.27
N LEU A 113 -16.82 8.51 -11.62
CA LEU A 113 -16.31 9.89 -11.68
C LEU A 113 -15.85 10.23 -13.09
N ASP A 114 -15.10 9.35 -13.75
CA ASP A 114 -14.63 9.55 -15.12
C ASP A 114 -15.79 9.64 -16.12
N ILE A 115 -16.82 8.81 -15.97
CA ILE A 115 -18.05 8.88 -16.79
C ILE A 115 -18.78 10.21 -16.56
N SER A 116 -18.91 10.63 -15.30
CA SER A 116 -19.59 11.89 -14.95
C SER A 116 -18.85 13.07 -15.55
N ARG A 117 -17.51 13.09 -15.43
CA ARG A 117 -16.64 14.08 -16.04
C ARG A 117 -16.74 14.11 -17.57
N ASN A 118 -16.69 12.95 -18.23
CA ASN A 118 -16.83 12.87 -19.69
C ASN A 118 -18.21 13.35 -20.17
N ARG A 119 -19.27 13.14 -19.38
CA ARG A 119 -20.63 13.62 -19.69
C ARG A 119 -20.73 15.14 -19.58
N GLU A 120 -20.10 15.74 -18.58
CA GLU A 120 -20.00 17.20 -18.43
C GLU A 120 -19.17 17.82 -19.56
N GLU A 121 -18.04 17.21 -19.92
CA GLU A 121 -17.20 17.66 -21.04
C GLU A 121 -17.92 17.54 -22.40
N ALA A 122 -18.71 16.48 -22.61
CA ALA A 122 -19.53 16.33 -23.82
C ALA A 122 -20.71 17.32 -23.86
N SER A 123 -21.32 17.64 -22.71
CA SER A 123 -22.39 18.65 -22.61
C SER A 123 -21.89 20.08 -22.76
N ASN A 124 -20.63 20.35 -22.39
CA ASN A 124 -20.01 21.67 -22.53
C ASN A 124 -19.37 21.91 -23.90
N LYS A 125 -19.38 20.93 -24.81
CA LYS A 125 -18.99 21.18 -26.19
C LYS A 125 -20.05 22.03 -26.88
N PRO A 126 -19.67 23.14 -27.54
CA PRO A 126 -20.60 23.87 -28.39
C PRO A 126 -21.08 22.92 -29.48
N ASP A 127 -22.39 22.89 -29.70
CA ASP A 127 -23.05 22.04 -30.69
C ASP A 127 -22.62 22.47 -32.11
N THR A 128 -21.53 21.89 -32.60
CA THR A 128 -20.99 22.12 -33.96
C THR A 128 -21.68 21.25 -35.01
N SER A 129 -22.72 20.49 -34.64
CA SER A 129 -23.40 19.54 -35.51
C SER A 129 -24.63 20.10 -36.21
N ARG A 130 -25.07 21.33 -35.87
CA ARG A 130 -26.04 22.05 -36.69
C ARG A 130 -25.36 22.45 -38.00
N PRO A 131 -25.83 21.99 -39.18
CA PRO A 131 -25.38 22.58 -40.43
C PRO A 131 -25.65 24.07 -40.36
N GLN A 132 -24.58 24.87 -40.37
CA GLN A 132 -24.71 26.31 -40.56
C GLN A 132 -25.33 26.48 -41.95
N VAL A 133 -26.61 26.83 -41.99
CA VAL A 133 -27.22 27.31 -43.23
C VAL A 133 -26.37 28.51 -43.65
N PRO A 134 -25.73 28.49 -44.82
CA PRO A 134 -24.93 29.62 -45.25
C PRO A 134 -25.82 30.88 -45.25
N VAL A 135 -25.35 31.93 -44.60
CA VAL A 135 -26.03 33.22 -44.55
C VAL A 135 -26.11 33.73 -45.99
N GLY A 136 -27.30 33.62 -46.60
CA GLY A 136 -27.55 34.13 -47.95
C GLY A 136 -28.37 33.26 -48.91
N MET A 137 -28.95 32.13 -48.50
CA MET A 137 -29.92 31.44 -49.36
C MET A 137 -31.34 31.93 -49.10
N GLU A 138 -31.81 32.77 -50.01
CA GLU A 138 -33.18 33.25 -50.10
C GLU A 138 -34.17 32.09 -50.09
N ALA A 139 -35.27 32.28 -49.35
CA ALA A 139 -36.43 31.42 -49.41
C ALA A 139 -37.11 31.55 -50.78
N THR A 140 -36.57 30.87 -51.80
CA THR A 140 -37.24 30.76 -53.09
C THR A 140 -38.36 29.74 -52.96
N GLN A 141 -39.57 30.26 -52.84
CA GLN A 141 -40.82 29.55 -52.89
C GLN A 141 -40.89 28.61 -54.11
N THR A 142 -41.32 27.37 -53.90
CA THR A 142 -41.98 26.60 -54.96
C THR A 142 -43.30 26.07 -54.41
N LEU A 143 -44.32 26.94 -54.53
CA LEU A 143 -45.71 26.50 -54.68
C LEU A 143 -45.78 25.62 -55.93
N SER A 144 -46.17 24.36 -55.78
CA SER A 144 -46.67 23.55 -56.89
C SER A 144 -48.08 23.08 -56.55
N VAL A 145 -49.00 23.58 -57.37
CA VAL A 145 -50.44 23.41 -57.34
C VAL A 145 -50.78 21.99 -57.86
N LEU A 146 -51.62 21.26 -57.13
CA LEU A 146 -52.25 20.02 -57.62
C LEU A 146 -53.36 20.38 -58.62
N PRO A 147 -53.41 19.76 -59.83
CA PRO A 147 -54.65 19.68 -60.59
C PRO A 147 -55.43 18.41 -60.22
N TYR A 148 -56.77 18.51 -60.19
CA TYR A 148 -57.69 17.37 -60.21
C TYR A 148 -57.85 16.85 -61.65
#